data_AF-A0A1H0ZJW4-F1
#
_entry.id   AF-A0A1H0ZJW4-F1
#
_cell.length_a   1.000
_cell.length_b   1.000
_cell.length_c   1.000
_cell.angle_alpha   90.00
_cell.angle_beta   90.00
_cell.angle_gamma   90.00
#
_symmetry.space_group_name_H-M   'P 1'
#
loop_
_entity.id
_entity.type
_entity.pdbx_description
1 polymer ?
#
loop_
_entity_poly.entity_id
_entity_poly.type
_entity_poly.pdbx_seq_one_letter_code
_entity_poly.pdbx_strand_id
1 'polypeptide(L)'
;MTIFPTDQTILVRTRQGMSFNRIAQIYGVSKCHVAAIYSAAKGLPAAFPAPKREERQRAKCPIFFEMPLEAQDIVLEVKMNNGTSLDAIFRANNNSPTATSSRRQLFYNLADKLGWSVPTIATNTQYSEQCVRTAIKEHCKANNLPQPASYRTRTREVNHAL
;
A
#
# COMPACT_ATOMS: atom_id res chain seq x y z
N MET A 1 15.78 13.29 4.14
CA MET A 1 14.33 13.11 4.34
C MET A 1 13.66 14.41 3.94
N THR A 2 13.14 14.50 2.71
CA THR A 2 12.44 15.70 2.22
C THR A 2 11.05 15.71 2.85
N ILE A 3 10.85 16.59 3.84
CA ILE A 3 9.53 16.86 4.40
C ILE A 3 8.75 17.57 3.31
N PHE A 4 7.86 16.85 2.64
CA PHE A 4 6.90 17.48 1.74
C PHE A 4 6.03 18.45 2.55
N PRO A 5 5.66 19.62 2.01
CA PRO A 5 4.67 20.47 2.64
C PRO A 5 3.40 19.64 2.85
N THR A 6 2.80 19.70 4.04
CA THR A 6 1.63 18.92 4.45
C THR A 6 0.53 18.92 3.39
N ASP A 7 0.31 20.07 2.73
CA ASP A 7 -0.68 20.24 1.66
C ASP A 7 -0.36 19.45 0.39
N GLN A 8 0.92 19.31 0.04
CA GLN A 8 1.35 18.52 -1.12
C GLN A 8 1.14 17.03 -0.86
N THR A 9 1.41 16.54 0.36
CA THR A 9 1.15 15.15 0.74
C THR A 9 -0.34 14.87 0.86
N ILE A 10 -1.12 15.82 1.40
CA ILE A 10 -2.59 15.79 1.37
C ILE A 10 -3.08 15.64 -0.08
N LEU A 11 -2.58 16.46 -1.00
CA LEU A 11 -2.99 16.44 -2.40
C LEU A 11 -2.63 15.13 -3.10
N VAL A 12 -1.42 14.61 -2.88
CA VAL A 12 -0.97 13.33 -3.45
C VAL A 12 -1.87 12.18 -2.98
N ARG A 13 -2.10 12.05 -1.67
CA ARG A 13 -2.97 11.00 -1.11
C ARG A 13 -4.40 11.10 -1.62
N THR A 14 -4.89 12.33 -1.79
CA THR A 14 -6.20 12.57 -2.35
C THR A 14 -6.29 12.09 -3.81
N ARG A 15 -5.29 12.42 -4.63
CA ARG A 15 -5.19 11.98 -6.05
C ARG A 15 -5.10 10.47 -6.19
N GLN A 16 -4.44 9.82 -5.25
CA GLN A 16 -4.32 8.36 -5.18
C GLN A 16 -5.61 7.68 -4.65
N GLY A 17 -6.62 8.47 -4.28
CA GLY A 17 -7.91 7.98 -3.84
C GLY A 17 -7.97 7.62 -2.37
N MET A 18 -7.24 8.30 -1.48
CA MET A 18 -7.54 8.27 -0.05
C MET A 18 -8.72 9.22 0.24
N SER A 19 -9.59 8.87 1.19
CA SER A 19 -10.76 9.70 1.51
C SER A 19 -10.37 11.00 2.23
N PHE A 20 -11.17 12.05 2.05
CA PHE A 20 -10.94 13.32 2.76
C PHE A 20 -11.00 13.15 4.27
N ASN A 21 -11.88 12.28 4.78
CA ASN A 21 -12.01 12.02 6.22
C ASN A 21 -10.75 11.33 6.78
N ARG A 22 -10.21 10.35 6.07
CA ARG A 22 -8.98 9.66 6.48
C ARG A 22 -7.80 10.62 6.48
N ILE A 23 -7.65 11.41 5.42
CA ILE A 23 -6.60 12.43 5.33
C ILE A 23 -6.75 13.46 6.45
N ALA A 24 -7.96 13.93 6.72
CA ALA A 24 -8.27 14.84 7.82
C ALA A 24 -7.83 14.27 9.19
N GLN A 25 -8.13 12.99 9.45
CA GLN A 25 -7.71 12.30 10.68
C GLN A 25 -6.18 12.17 10.80
N ILE A 26 -5.50 11.86 9.69
CA ILE A 26 -4.04 11.69 9.67
C ILE A 26 -3.31 12.99 10.00
N TYR A 27 -3.78 14.11 9.43
CA TYR A 27 -3.10 15.41 9.53
C TYR A 27 -3.71 16.36 10.57
N GLY A 28 -4.76 15.95 11.29
CA GLY A 28 -5.42 16.79 12.27
C GLY A 28 -6.11 18.02 11.66
N VAL A 29 -6.54 17.95 10.41
CA VAL A 29 -7.19 19.04 9.66
C VAL A 29 -8.67 18.74 9.42
N SER A 30 -9.46 19.74 9.03
CA SER A 30 -10.86 19.49 8.67
C SER A 30 -10.98 18.83 7.28
N LYS A 31 -12.01 18.01 7.08
CA LYS A 31 -12.35 17.47 5.75
C LYS A 31 -12.59 18.57 4.71
N CYS A 32 -13.06 19.74 5.15
CA CYS A 32 -13.28 20.91 4.29
C CYS A 32 -11.96 21.50 3.81
N HIS A 33 -10.94 21.50 4.67
CA HIS A 33 -9.59 21.94 4.30
C HIS A 33 -8.97 21.00 3.25
N VAL A 34 -9.09 19.68 3.42
CA VAL A 34 -8.66 18.70 2.41
C VAL A 34 -9.42 18.90 1.08
N ALA A 35 -10.73 19.11 1.15
CA ALA A 35 -11.55 19.38 -0.04
C ALA A 35 -11.17 20.71 -0.72
N ALA A 36 -10.77 21.73 0.04
CA ALA A 36 -10.33 23.02 -0.49
C ALA A 36 -8.99 22.89 -1.22
N ILE A 37 -7.99 22.22 -0.62
CA ILE A 37 -6.71 21.90 -1.27
C ILE A 37 -6.97 21.10 -2.55
N TYR A 38 -7.85 20.11 -2.49
CA TYR A 38 -8.19 19.27 -3.63
C TYR A 38 -8.87 20.07 -4.76
N SER A 39 -9.84 20.91 -4.42
CA SER A 39 -10.57 21.75 -5.38
C SER A 39 -9.68 22.81 -6.04
N ALA A 40 -8.76 23.39 -5.28
CA ALA A 40 -7.80 24.37 -5.78
C ALA A 40 -6.84 23.78 -6.81
N ALA A 41 -6.58 22.47 -6.76
CA ALA A 41 -5.59 21.79 -7.60
C ALA A 41 -6.10 21.30 -8.98
N LYS A 42 -7.29 21.73 -9.43
CA LYS A 42 -7.99 21.47 -10.73
C LYS A 42 -7.55 20.25 -11.58
N GLY A 43 -8.52 19.38 -11.93
CA GLY A 43 -8.41 18.43 -13.07
C GLY A 43 -8.29 16.95 -12.72
N LEU A 44 -8.82 16.49 -11.58
CA LEU A 44 -8.53 15.14 -11.07
C LEU A 44 -9.80 14.35 -10.68
N PRO A 45 -9.73 13.00 -10.77
CA PRO A 45 -10.87 12.09 -10.66
C PRO A 45 -11.61 12.25 -9.32
N ALA A 46 -12.91 12.01 -9.28
CA ALA A 46 -13.71 12.14 -8.05
C ALA A 46 -12.99 11.51 -6.84
N ALA A 47 -12.67 12.34 -5.83
CA ALA A 47 -12.06 11.88 -4.60
C ALA A 47 -12.86 10.72 -4.00
N PHE A 48 -12.19 9.87 -3.22
CA PHE A 48 -12.79 8.65 -2.68
C PHE A 48 -14.18 8.92 -2.08
N PRO A 49 -15.20 8.14 -2.46
CA PRO A 49 -16.57 8.57 -2.33
C PRO A 49 -17.06 8.49 -0.86
N ALA A 50 -18.16 9.21 -0.58
CA ALA A 50 -18.83 9.48 0.70
C ALA A 50 -18.49 8.58 1.92
N PRO A 51 -18.49 9.12 3.16
CA PRO A 51 -18.08 8.42 4.40
C PRO A 51 -18.55 6.95 4.54
N LYS A 52 -19.80 6.67 4.16
CA LYS A 52 -20.40 5.32 4.17
C LYS A 52 -19.68 4.31 3.28
N ARG A 53 -19.00 4.74 2.23
CA ARG A 53 -18.21 3.88 1.32
C ARG A 53 -16.82 3.59 1.88
N GLU A 54 -16.22 4.50 2.63
CA GLU A 54 -14.97 4.24 3.35
C GLU A 54 -15.17 3.20 4.44
N GLU A 55 -16.25 3.31 5.23
CA GLU A 55 -16.61 2.30 6.23
C GLU A 55 -16.83 0.92 5.59
N ARG A 56 -17.54 0.86 4.46
CA ARG A 56 -17.70 -0.37 3.67
C ARG A 56 -16.35 -0.90 3.15
N GLN A 57 -15.43 -0.02 2.77
CA GLN A 57 -14.12 -0.41 2.29
C GLN A 57 -13.23 -0.93 3.43
N ARG A 58 -13.32 -0.32 4.61
CA ARG A 58 -12.67 -0.79 5.83
C ARG A 58 -13.16 -2.18 6.22
N ALA A 59 -14.47 -2.43 6.12
CA ALA A 59 -15.03 -3.75 6.34
C ALA A 59 -14.54 -4.78 5.30
N LYS A 60 -14.31 -4.36 4.05
CA LYS A 60 -13.84 -5.26 2.97
C LYS A 60 -12.33 -5.51 2.98
N CYS A 61 -11.54 -4.55 3.46
CA CYS A 61 -10.10 -4.57 3.41
C CYS A 61 -9.51 -3.93 4.69
N PRO A 62 -9.66 -4.59 5.86
CA PRO A 62 -9.18 -4.03 7.12
C PRO A 62 -7.66 -3.88 7.14
N ILE A 63 -6.94 -4.81 6.50
CA ILE A 63 -5.48 -4.84 6.40
C ILE A 63 -4.92 -3.49 5.95
N PHE A 64 -5.48 -2.89 4.89
CA PHE A 64 -5.03 -1.57 4.41
C PHE A 64 -5.11 -0.48 5.48
N PHE A 65 -6.14 -0.47 6.32
CA PHE A 65 -6.34 0.57 7.33
C PHE A 65 -5.46 0.35 8.58
N GLU A 66 -4.94 -0.85 8.78
CA GLU A 66 -4.03 -1.23 9.86
C GLU A 66 -2.56 -0.98 9.50
N MET A 67 -2.22 -0.92 8.21
CA MET A 67 -0.86 -0.66 7.74
C MET A 67 -0.36 0.76 8.11
N PRO A 68 0.96 0.94 8.32
CA PRO A 68 1.60 2.25 8.42
C PRO A 68 1.30 3.14 7.20
N LEU A 69 1.32 4.46 7.39
CA LEU A 69 0.91 5.43 6.37
C LEU A 69 1.76 5.34 5.10
N GLU A 70 3.07 5.16 5.26
CA GLU A 70 4.02 5.03 4.14
C GLU A 70 3.72 3.77 3.31
N ALA A 71 3.25 2.71 3.95
CA ALA A 71 2.84 1.49 3.27
C ALA A 71 1.46 1.63 2.60
N GLN A 72 0.53 2.39 3.22
CA GLN A 72 -0.74 2.74 2.59
C GLN A 72 -0.52 3.52 1.29
N ASP A 73 0.42 4.46 1.27
CA ASP A 73 0.77 5.24 0.08
C ASP A 73 1.28 4.34 -1.06
N ILE A 74 2.14 3.36 -0.75
CA ILE A 74 2.61 2.36 -1.72
C ILE A 74 1.45 1.50 -2.25
N VAL A 75 0.54 1.06 -1.38
CA VAL A 75 -0.62 0.26 -1.80
C VAL A 75 -1.51 1.06 -2.76
N LEU A 76 -1.76 2.33 -2.47
CA LEU A 76 -2.57 3.18 -3.35
C LEU A 76 -1.87 3.45 -4.69
N GLU A 77 -0.55 3.66 -4.68
CA GLU A 77 0.27 3.78 -5.90
C GLU A 77 0.13 2.52 -6.78
N VAL A 78 0.33 1.33 -6.20
CA VAL A 78 0.20 0.04 -6.89
C VAL A 78 -1.20 -0.17 -7.44
N LYS A 79 -2.23 0.16 -6.66
CA LYS A 79 -3.63 0.08 -7.05
C LYS A 79 -3.90 0.89 -8.32
N MET A 80 -3.43 2.15 -8.35
CA MET A 80 -3.61 3.05 -9.48
C MET A 80 -2.84 2.57 -10.72
N ASN A 81 -1.58 2.17 -10.55
CA ASN A 81 -0.71 1.76 -11.67
C ASN A 81 -1.20 0.50 -12.38
N ASN A 82 -1.84 -0.44 -11.65
CA ASN A 82 -2.32 -1.70 -12.21
C ASN A 82 -3.83 -1.70 -12.51
N GLY A 83 -4.55 -0.60 -12.23
CA GLY A 83 -6.00 -0.53 -12.41
C GLY A 83 -6.76 -1.59 -11.59
N THR A 84 -6.32 -1.85 -10.35
CA THR A 84 -6.91 -2.89 -9.48
C THR A 84 -7.68 -2.28 -8.30
N SER A 85 -8.32 -3.13 -7.49
CA SER A 85 -9.00 -2.72 -6.25
C SER A 85 -8.21 -3.14 -5.01
N LEU A 86 -8.39 -2.45 -3.88
CA LEU A 86 -7.71 -2.80 -2.62
C LEU A 86 -8.04 -4.22 -2.19
N ASP A 87 -9.32 -4.62 -2.28
CA ASP A 87 -9.74 -5.97 -1.91
C ASP A 87 -9.16 -7.03 -2.86
N ALA A 88 -8.94 -6.71 -4.14
CA ALA A 88 -8.27 -7.63 -5.06
C ALA A 88 -6.79 -7.83 -4.74
N ILE A 89 -6.11 -6.80 -4.22
CA ILE A 89 -4.70 -6.89 -3.80
C ILE A 89 -4.54 -7.82 -2.59
N PHE A 90 -5.45 -7.76 -1.61
CA PHE A 90 -5.28 -8.49 -0.34
C PHE A 90 -6.09 -9.79 -0.23
N ARG A 91 -6.98 -10.09 -1.19
CA ARG A 91 -7.66 -11.39 -1.22
C ARG A 91 -6.75 -12.44 -1.81
N ALA A 92 -6.27 -13.36 -0.98
CA ALA A 92 -5.41 -14.47 -1.40
C ALA A 92 -6.03 -15.34 -2.51
N ASN A 93 -7.36 -15.48 -2.53
CA ASN A 93 -8.07 -16.31 -3.51
C ASN A 93 -8.34 -15.60 -4.85
N ASN A 94 -7.95 -14.32 -5.01
CA ASN A 94 -8.13 -13.60 -6.26
C ASN A 94 -6.85 -13.66 -7.11
N ASN A 95 -6.82 -14.59 -8.06
CA ASN A 95 -5.67 -14.82 -8.93
C ASN A 95 -5.83 -14.20 -10.33
N SER A 96 -6.62 -13.13 -10.47
CA SER A 96 -6.63 -12.40 -11.74
C SER A 96 -5.20 -11.92 -12.10
N PRO A 97 -4.86 -11.81 -13.40
CA PRO A 97 -3.53 -11.35 -13.81
C PRO A 97 -3.16 -9.98 -13.21
N THR A 98 -4.14 -9.05 -13.16
CA THR A 98 -3.97 -7.71 -12.60
C THR A 98 -3.77 -7.74 -11.08
N ALA A 99 -4.53 -8.55 -10.35
CA ALA A 99 -4.36 -8.71 -8.89
C ALA A 99 -3.01 -9.36 -8.55
N THR A 100 -2.60 -10.36 -9.32
CA THR A 100 -1.30 -11.04 -9.14
C THR A 100 -0.13 -10.10 -9.44
N SER A 101 -0.18 -9.35 -10.54
CA SER A 101 0.82 -8.33 -10.88
C SER A 101 0.91 -7.26 -9.78
N SER A 102 -0.24 -6.77 -9.30
CA SER A 102 -0.31 -5.78 -8.24
C SER A 102 0.31 -6.29 -6.93
N ARG A 103 0.02 -7.53 -6.53
CA ARG A 103 0.61 -8.15 -5.33
C ARG A 103 2.12 -8.28 -5.44
N ARG A 104 2.62 -8.73 -6.59
CA ARG A 104 4.05 -8.84 -6.88
C ARG A 104 4.74 -7.48 -6.77
N GLN A 105 4.16 -6.45 -7.38
CA GLN A 105 4.69 -5.09 -7.31
C GLN A 105 4.61 -4.51 -5.88
N LEU A 106 3.52 -4.76 -5.15
CA LEU A 106 3.36 -4.32 -3.77
C LEU A 106 4.46 -4.89 -2.88
N PHE A 107 4.69 -6.20 -2.90
CA PHE A 107 5.70 -6.82 -2.04
C PHE A 107 7.11 -6.35 -2.39
N TYR A 108 7.41 -6.18 -3.69
CA TYR A 108 8.68 -5.60 -4.11
C TYR A 108 8.84 -4.17 -3.58
N ASN A 109 7.86 -3.31 -3.78
CA ASN A 109 7.94 -1.90 -3.34
C ASN A 109 8.03 -1.75 -1.82
N LEU A 110 7.34 -2.60 -1.04
CA LEU A 110 7.47 -2.59 0.42
C LEU A 110 8.89 -3.00 0.85
N ALA A 111 9.47 -3.99 0.19
CA ALA A 111 10.83 -4.45 0.48
C ALA A 111 11.89 -3.41 0.07
N ASP A 112 11.71 -2.77 -1.09
CA ASP A 112 12.65 -1.84 -1.70
C ASP A 112 12.56 -0.43 -1.11
N LYS A 113 11.36 0.15 -1.06
CA LYS A 113 11.15 1.54 -0.61
C LYS A 113 11.14 1.69 0.90
N LEU A 114 10.60 0.71 1.64
CA LEU A 114 10.49 0.77 3.11
C LEU A 114 11.50 -0.14 3.83
N GLY A 115 12.31 -0.90 3.09
CA GLY A 115 13.26 -1.85 3.69
C GLY A 115 12.60 -3.00 4.44
N TRP A 116 11.30 -3.28 4.22
CA TRP A 116 10.59 -4.30 4.97
C TRP A 116 11.12 -5.70 4.66
N SER A 117 11.34 -6.49 5.71
CA SER A 117 11.70 -7.90 5.57
C SER A 117 10.53 -8.75 5.06
N VAL A 118 10.82 -9.92 4.49
CA VAL A 118 9.78 -10.88 4.07
C VAL A 118 8.80 -11.22 5.21
N PRO A 119 9.26 -11.53 6.45
CA PRO A 119 8.35 -11.71 7.58
C PRO A 119 7.48 -10.48 7.87
N THR A 120 8.06 -9.27 7.85
CA THR A 120 7.30 -8.02 8.08
C THR A 120 6.19 -7.84 7.05
N ILE A 121 6.49 -8.08 5.76
CA ILE A 121 5.50 -8.02 4.68
C ILE A 121 4.43 -9.10 4.89
N ALA A 122 4.82 -10.32 5.21
CA ALA A 122 3.90 -11.43 5.45
C ALA A 122 2.90 -11.11 6.58
N THR A 123 3.38 -10.62 7.72
CA THR A 123 2.53 -10.20 8.85
C THR A 123 1.58 -9.07 8.47
N ASN A 124 2.09 -8.00 7.84
CA ASN A 124 1.30 -6.81 7.53
C ASN A 124 0.34 -6.99 6.33
N THR A 125 0.54 -8.02 5.52
CA THR A 125 -0.31 -8.29 4.34
C THR A 125 -1.15 -9.57 4.48
N GLN A 126 -0.94 -10.33 5.56
CA GLN A 126 -1.58 -11.63 5.83
C GLN A 126 -1.33 -12.71 4.76
N TYR A 127 -0.23 -12.59 4.02
CA TYR A 127 0.25 -13.63 3.09
C TYR A 127 1.32 -14.49 3.75
N SER A 128 1.49 -15.73 3.28
CA SER A 128 2.60 -16.57 3.74
C SER A 128 3.95 -16.01 3.25
N GLU A 129 5.00 -16.19 4.05
CA GLU A 129 6.36 -15.76 3.66
C GLU A 129 6.80 -16.37 2.34
N GLN A 130 6.42 -17.63 2.07
CA GLN A 130 6.73 -18.30 0.82
C GLN A 130 6.06 -17.62 -0.38
N CYS A 131 4.81 -17.17 -0.22
CA CYS A 131 4.10 -16.41 -1.25
C CYS A 131 4.80 -15.08 -1.53
N VAL A 132 5.15 -14.34 -0.48
CA VAL A 132 5.87 -13.05 -0.57
C VAL A 132 7.22 -13.25 -1.26
N ARG A 133 8.00 -14.24 -0.84
CA ARG A 133 9.34 -14.54 -1.38
C ARG A 133 9.29 -14.92 -2.87
N THR A 134 8.28 -15.70 -3.26
CA THR A 134 8.07 -16.09 -4.66
C THR A 134 7.67 -14.90 -5.51
N ALA A 135 6.71 -14.11 -5.03
CA ALA A 135 6.20 -12.95 -5.74
C ALA A 135 7.26 -11.86 -5.95
N ILE A 136 8.12 -11.58 -4.97
CA ILE A 136 9.25 -10.65 -5.13
C ILE A 136 10.22 -11.18 -6.20
N LYS A 137 10.57 -12.47 -6.15
CA LYS A 137 11.49 -13.08 -7.13
C LYS A 137 10.94 -13.01 -8.56
N GLU A 138 9.66 -13.31 -8.73
CA GLU A 138 8.96 -13.23 -10.02
C GLU A 138 8.89 -11.80 -10.53
N HIS A 139 8.61 -10.82 -9.66
CA HIS A 139 8.59 -9.40 -10.04
C HIS A 139 9.96 -8.93 -10.54
N CYS A 140 11.04 -9.30 -9.82
CA CYS A 140 12.41 -8.94 -10.21
C CYS A 140 12.77 -9.52 -11.57
N LYS A 141 12.47 -10.81 -11.79
CA LYS A 141 12.73 -11.50 -13.05
C LYS A 141 11.95 -10.89 -14.21
N ALA A 142 10.66 -10.58 -14.01
CA ALA A 142 9.81 -10.04 -15.07
C ALA A 142 10.21 -8.62 -15.50
N ASN A 143 10.82 -7.85 -14.61
CA ASN A 143 11.14 -6.43 -14.84
C ASN A 143 12.65 -6.13 -14.92
N ASN A 144 13.51 -7.17 -14.92
CA ASN A 144 14.98 -7.03 -14.87
C ASN A 144 15.47 -6.14 -13.71
N LEU A 145 14.83 -6.28 -12.53
CA LEU A 145 15.16 -5.50 -11.33
C LEU A 145 16.10 -6.28 -10.40
N PRO A 146 16.97 -5.59 -9.63
CA PRO A 146 17.75 -6.22 -8.57
C PRO A 146 16.83 -6.71 -7.44
N GLN A 147 17.24 -7.79 -6.75
CA GLN A 147 16.51 -8.23 -5.56
C GLN A 147 16.75 -7.26 -4.39
N PRO A 148 15.72 -6.85 -3.65
CA PRO A 148 15.86 -5.99 -2.48
C PRO A 148 16.79 -6.62 -1.44
N ALA A 149 17.63 -5.82 -0.76
CA ALA A 149 18.54 -6.34 0.27
C ALA A 149 17.78 -7.04 1.43
N SER A 150 16.60 -6.51 1.77
CA SER A 150 15.66 -7.02 2.77
C SER A 150 15.03 -8.38 2.42
N TYR A 151 15.18 -8.85 1.17
CA TYR A 151 14.75 -10.19 0.72
C TYR A 151 15.55 -11.32 1.38
N ARG A 152 16.81 -11.04 1.75
CA ARG A 152 17.79 -12.04 2.21
C ARG A 152 17.73 -12.34 3.71
N THR A 153 17.08 -11.50 4.51
CA THR A 153 16.92 -11.75 5.94
C THR A 153 15.94 -12.89 6.17
N ARG A 154 16.48 -14.11 6.24
CA ARG A 154 15.85 -15.23 6.97
C ARG A 154 15.77 -14.82 8.44
N THR A 155 14.65 -15.09 9.10
CA THR A 155 14.63 -15.21 10.56
C THR A 155 15.73 -16.21 10.91
N ARG A 156 16.78 -15.77 11.63
CA ARG A 156 17.72 -16.71 12.24
C ARG A 156 16.85 -17.56 13.16
N GLU A 157 16.70 -18.84 12.85
CA GLU A 157 16.24 -19.82 13.83
C GLU A 157 17.19 -19.68 15.01
N VAL A 158 16.67 -19.18 16.13
CA VAL A 158 17.37 -19.24 17.40
C VAL A 158 17.45 -20.73 17.69
N ASN A 159 18.62 -21.32 17.46
CA ASN A 159 18.93 -22.66 17.94
C ASN A 159 18.71 -22.65 19.45
N HIS A 160 17.55 -23.12 19.91
CA HIS A 160 17.44 -23.65 21.26
C HIS A 160 18.20 -24.96 21.26
N ALA A 161 19.52 -24.88 21.49
CA ALA A 161 20.27 -26.00 22.01
C ALA A 161 19.84 -26.17 23.48
N LEU A 162 19.09 -27.23 23.74
CA LEU A 162 18.96 -27.86 25.05
C LEU A 162 19.97 -29.01 25.11
#